data_AF-A0A2V8Q1B4-F1
#
_entry.id   AF-A0A2V8Q1B4-F1
#
_cell.length_a   1.000
_cell.length_b   1.000
_cell.length_c   1.000
_cell.angle_alpha   90.00
_cell.angle_beta   90.00
_cell.angle_gamma   90.00
#
_symmetry.space_group_name_H-M   'P 1'
#
loop_
_entity.id
_entity.type
_entity.pdbx_description
1 polymer ?
#
loop_
_entity_poly.entity_id
_entity_poly.type
_entity_poly.pdbx_seq_one_letter_code
_entity_poly.pdbx_strand_id
1 'polypeptide(L)'
;MTRTDDDFEALKYLGDGYRANAIKVAMFDEVHDPASVKPGVVERAVATAGSSGIEVIEVGSVLASSPDRSKFVCLDGIHMTEPYHRLMAKEWLKYLAGARRAKLDGANK
;
A
#
# COMPACT_ATOMS: atom_id res chain seq x y z
N MET A 1 14.15 5.28 7.37
CA MET A 1 12.72 5.16 7.72
C MET A 1 12.58 4.14 8.84
N THR A 2 11.81 4.46 9.88
CA THR A 2 11.52 3.57 11.00
C THR A 2 10.42 2.60 10.56
N ARG A 3 10.80 1.35 10.33
CA ARG A 3 9.87 0.21 10.19
C ARG A 3 10.35 -0.85 11.17
N THR A 4 10.21 -0.48 12.43
CA THR A 4 10.56 -1.22 13.63
C THR A 4 9.41 -2.14 14.02
N ASP A 5 9.64 -3.01 15.00
CA ASP A 5 8.57 -3.85 15.55
C ASP A 5 7.39 -3.01 16.08
N ASP A 6 7.68 -1.87 16.71
CA ASP A 6 6.66 -0.95 17.22
C ASP A 6 5.77 -0.38 16.11
N ASP A 7 6.31 -0.14 14.91
CA ASP A 7 5.52 0.35 13.77
C ASP A 7 4.52 -0.71 13.27
N PHE A 8 4.88 -1.99 13.34
CA PHE A 8 3.97 -3.10 12.98
C PHE A 8 2.90 -3.31 14.05
N GLU A 9 3.26 -3.22 15.33
CA GLU A 9 2.28 -3.28 16.43
C GLU A 9 1.29 -2.10 16.36
N ALA A 10 1.76 -0.91 16.03
CA ALA A 10 0.91 0.26 15.81
C ALA A 10 -0.04 0.05 14.62
N LEU A 11 0.46 -0.49 13.51
CA LEU A 11 -0.38 -0.82 12.34
C LEU A 11 -1.47 -1.83 12.71
N LYS A 12 -1.12 -2.87 13.46
CA LYS A 12 -2.07 -3.86 13.97
C LYS A 12 -3.12 -3.23 14.87
N TYR A 13 -2.68 -2.43 15.84
CA TYR A 13 -3.56 -1.71 16.76
C TYR A 13 -4.59 -0.84 16.02
N LEU A 14 -4.15 -0.09 15.00
CA LEU A 14 -5.04 0.71 14.17
C LEU A 14 -6.07 -0.16 13.43
N GLY A 15 -5.62 -1.22 12.74
CA GLY A 15 -6.51 -2.11 12.00
C GLY A 15 -7.56 -2.78 12.88
N ASP A 16 -7.12 -3.32 14.02
CA ASP A 16 -8.00 -3.93 15.02
C ASP A 16 -9.03 -2.93 15.56
N GLY A 17 -8.59 -1.70 15.87
CA GLY A 17 -9.46 -0.62 16.33
C GLY A 17 -10.51 -0.20 15.30
N TYR A 18 -10.12 0.00 14.03
CA TYR A 18 -11.07 0.33 12.97
C TYR A 18 -12.08 -0.79 12.72
N ARG A 19 -11.62 -2.04 12.70
CA ARG A 19 -12.47 -3.22 12.53
C ARG A 19 -13.50 -3.36 13.65
N ALA A 20 -13.10 -3.13 14.91
CA ALA A 20 -14.00 -3.13 16.06
C ALA A 20 -15.12 -2.08 15.95
N ASN A 21 -14.90 -1.02 15.18
CA ASN A 21 -15.88 0.04 14.88
C ASN A 21 -16.57 -0.13 13.52
N ALA A 22 -16.45 -1.31 12.89
CA ALA A 22 -17.01 -1.61 11.57
C ALA A 22 -16.57 -0.65 10.45
N ILE A 23 -15.40 -0.02 10.61
CA ILE A 23 -14.81 0.87 9.61
C ILE A 23 -14.00 0.02 8.63
N LYS A 24 -14.30 0.16 7.33
CA LYS A 24 -13.48 -0.43 6.26
C LYS A 24 -12.29 0.45 6.00
N VAL A 25 -11.11 -0.14 6.05
CA VAL A 25 -9.84 0.55 5.82
C VAL A 25 -9.12 -0.13 4.68
N ALA A 26 -8.56 0.67 3.78
CA ALA A 26 -7.62 0.20 2.80
C ALA A 26 -6.35 1.05 2.84
N MET A 27 -5.23 0.44 2.48
CA MET A 27 -3.93 1.12 2.37
C MET A 27 -3.22 0.66 1.10
N PHE A 28 -2.19 1.40 0.69
CA PHE A 28 -1.24 0.91 -0.30
C PHE A 28 -0.18 0.02 0.35
N ASP A 29 0.38 -0.90 -0.42
CA ASP A 29 1.47 -1.79 0.01
C ASP A 29 2.80 -1.04 0.23
N GLU A 30 3.59 -0.87 -0.83
CA GLU A 30 4.86 -0.15 -0.83
C GLU A 30 4.78 0.96 -1.87
N VAL A 31 5.10 2.16 -1.46
CA VAL A 31 4.99 3.35 -2.30
C VAL A 31 6.28 4.15 -2.42
N HIS A 32 7.26 3.82 -1.59
CA HIS A 32 8.52 4.53 -1.46
C HIS A 32 9.53 4.08 -2.53
N ASP A 33 10.68 4.75 -2.55
CA ASP A 33 11.81 4.32 -3.36
C ASP A 33 12.19 2.87 -3.00
N PRO A 34 12.15 1.91 -3.95
CA PRO A 34 12.54 0.53 -3.71
C PRO A 34 13.96 0.40 -3.12
N ALA A 35 14.87 1.32 -3.46
CA ALA A 35 16.23 1.34 -2.92
C ALA A 35 16.28 1.62 -1.41
N SER A 36 15.22 2.21 -0.85
CA SER A 36 15.11 2.51 0.59
C SER A 36 14.48 1.38 1.41
N VAL A 37 14.01 0.32 0.75
CA VAL A 37 13.23 -0.76 1.35
C VAL A 37 14.14 -1.95 1.67
N LYS A 38 14.11 -2.39 2.93
CA LYS A 38 14.81 -3.62 3.34
C LYS A 38 13.98 -4.86 2.93
N PRO A 39 14.63 -5.96 2.51
CA PRO A 39 13.95 -7.21 2.19
C PRO A 39 13.04 -7.68 3.34
N GLY A 40 11.85 -8.20 3.02
CA GLY A 40 10.90 -8.77 3.98
C GLY A 40 10.01 -7.75 4.69
N VAL A 41 10.32 -6.45 4.61
CA VAL A 41 9.60 -5.41 5.34
C VAL A 41 8.23 -5.14 4.74
N VAL A 42 8.11 -5.16 3.41
CA VAL A 42 6.83 -4.94 2.71
C VAL A 42 5.92 -6.13 2.96
N GLU A 43 6.44 -7.34 2.83
CA GLU A 43 5.72 -8.58 3.06
C GLU A 43 5.17 -8.64 4.49
N ARG A 44 5.99 -8.23 5.47
CA ARG A 44 5.54 -8.13 6.87
C ARG A 44 4.47 -7.07 7.06
N ALA A 45 4.59 -5.90 6.43
CA ALA A 45 3.57 -4.85 6.51
C ALA A 45 2.22 -5.31 5.92
N VAL A 46 2.25 -5.93 4.73
CA VAL A 46 1.08 -6.48 4.06
C VAL A 46 0.42 -7.58 4.90
N ALA A 47 1.22 -8.51 5.45
CA ALA A 47 0.70 -9.56 6.33
C ALA A 47 0.06 -8.99 7.60
N THR A 48 0.71 -7.99 8.22
CA THR A 48 0.20 -7.31 9.42
C THR A 48 -1.13 -6.61 9.12
N ALA A 49 -1.20 -5.85 8.03
CA ALA A 49 -2.40 -5.16 7.57
C ALA A 49 -3.56 -6.15 7.33
N GLY A 50 -3.30 -7.21 6.54
CA GLY A 50 -4.31 -8.22 6.22
C GLY A 50 -4.84 -8.96 7.44
N SER A 51 -3.96 -9.37 8.36
CA SER A 51 -4.36 -10.01 9.63
C SER A 51 -5.19 -9.11 10.55
N SER A 52 -5.11 -7.79 10.34
CA SER A 52 -5.81 -6.77 11.12
C SER A 52 -7.04 -6.20 10.40
N GLY A 53 -7.45 -6.82 9.29
CA GLY A 53 -8.66 -6.42 8.55
C GLY A 53 -8.51 -5.15 7.70
N ILE A 54 -7.27 -4.73 7.43
CA ILE A 54 -6.97 -3.66 6.48
C ILE A 54 -6.81 -4.29 5.09
N GLU A 55 -7.57 -3.79 4.11
CA GLU A 55 -7.42 -4.21 2.72
C GLU A 55 -6.16 -3.56 2.09
N VAL A 56 -5.38 -4.32 1.34
CA VAL A 56 -4.16 -3.82 0.71
C VAL A 56 -4.38 -3.61 -0.79
N ILE A 57 -4.10 -2.41 -1.26
CA ILE A 57 -4.13 -2.03 -2.68
C ILE A 57 -2.68 -2.11 -3.20
N GLU A 58 -2.41 -3.15 -3.98
CA GLU A 58 -1.08 -3.40 -4.56
C GLU A 58 -0.74 -2.33 -5.62
N VAL A 59 0.18 -1.41 -5.30
CA VAL A 59 0.64 -0.35 -6.20
C VAL A 59 2.16 -0.34 -6.34
N GLY A 60 2.90 -0.92 -5.39
CA GLY A 60 4.36 -0.97 -5.43
C GLY A 60 4.91 -1.60 -6.70
N SER A 61 4.32 -2.71 -7.16
CA SER A 61 4.72 -3.37 -8.42
C SER A 61 4.47 -2.49 -9.66
N VAL A 62 3.36 -1.73 -9.67
CA VAL A 62 3.03 -0.80 -10.76
C VAL A 62 4.05 0.32 -10.82
N LEU A 63 4.38 0.90 -9.67
CA LEU A 63 5.40 1.94 -9.54
C LEU A 63 6.78 1.43 -9.98
N ALA A 64 7.19 0.25 -9.50
CA ALA A 64 8.49 -0.35 -9.80
C ALA A 64 8.64 -0.72 -11.28
N SER A 65 7.55 -1.11 -11.94
CA SER A 65 7.55 -1.44 -13.37
C SER A 65 7.59 -0.21 -14.30
N SER A 66 7.46 1.00 -13.76
CA SER A 66 7.41 2.21 -14.59
C SER A 66 8.78 2.53 -15.18
N PRO A 67 8.92 2.68 -16.51
CA PRO A 67 10.18 3.07 -17.13
C PRO A 67 10.62 4.49 -16.73
N ASP A 68 9.68 5.31 -16.26
CA ASP A 68 9.87 6.70 -15.84
C ASP A 68 9.86 6.86 -14.31
N ARG A 69 10.27 5.83 -13.54
CA ARG A 69 10.20 5.82 -12.06
C ARG A 69 10.80 7.06 -11.40
N SER A 70 11.89 7.60 -11.95
CA SER A 70 12.52 8.83 -11.45
C SER A 70 11.61 10.05 -11.46
N LYS A 71 10.60 10.10 -12.34
CA LYS A 71 9.63 11.20 -12.39
C LYS A 71 8.68 11.21 -11.19
N PHE A 72 8.61 10.13 -10.40
CA PHE A 72 7.72 10.01 -9.25
C PHE A 72 8.30 10.57 -7.95
N VAL A 73 9.61 10.75 -7.85
CA VAL A 73 10.30 11.07 -6.60
C VAL A 73 10.75 12.53 -6.60
N CYS A 74 10.52 13.25 -5.50
CA CYS A 74 11.02 14.62 -5.30
C CYS A 74 12.52 14.62 -4.98
N LEU A 75 13.15 15.81 -4.97
CA LEU A 75 14.59 15.97 -4.72
C LEU A 75 15.04 15.47 -3.33
N ASP A 76 14.13 15.39 -2.36
CA ASP A 76 14.43 14.93 -1.01
C ASP A 76 14.38 13.40 -0.85
N GLY A 77 13.99 12.66 -1.89
CA GLY A 77 13.92 11.19 -1.88
C GLY A 77 12.84 10.61 -0.95
N ILE A 78 11.98 11.45 -0.37
CA ILE A 78 10.94 11.04 0.60
C ILE A 78 9.56 11.41 0.07
N HIS A 79 9.41 12.64 -0.45
CA HIS A 79 8.17 13.10 -1.04
C HIS A 79 8.06 12.69 -2.51
N MET A 80 6.83 12.72 -3.00
CA MET A 80 6.51 12.28 -4.34
C MET A 80 5.96 13.44 -5.16
N THR A 81 6.16 13.36 -6.48
CA THR A 81 5.74 14.39 -7.42
C THR A 81 4.26 14.25 -7.80
N GLU A 82 3.74 15.22 -8.55
CA GLU A 82 2.38 15.18 -9.07
C GLU A 82 2.05 13.89 -9.88
N PRO A 83 2.88 13.42 -10.83
CA PRO A 83 2.62 12.17 -11.55
C PRO A 83 2.37 10.96 -10.64
N TYR A 84 3.08 10.86 -9.52
CA TYR A 84 2.87 9.80 -8.53
C TYR A 84 1.47 9.95 -7.91
N HIS A 85 1.13 11.15 -7.43
CA HIS A 85 -0.16 11.36 -6.76
C HIS A 85 -1.35 11.13 -7.69
N ARG A 86 -1.22 11.47 -8.98
CA ARG A 86 -2.24 11.13 -10.00
C ARG A 86 -2.41 9.62 -10.15
N LEU A 87 -1.32 8.85 -10.14
CA LEU A 87 -1.39 7.39 -10.19
C LEU A 87 -2.05 6.81 -8.93
N MET A 88 -1.64 7.25 -7.73
CA MET A 88 -2.24 6.78 -6.48
C MET A 88 -3.74 7.08 -6.43
N ALA A 89 -4.15 8.28 -6.82
CA ALA A 89 -5.56 8.66 -6.90
C ALA A 89 -6.35 7.76 -7.87
N LYS A 90 -5.77 7.45 -9.04
CA LYS A 90 -6.39 6.53 -10.01
C LYS A 90 -6.56 5.13 -9.43
N GLU A 91 -5.57 4.60 -8.72
CA GLU A 91 -5.66 3.26 -8.12
C GLU A 91 -6.66 3.21 -6.96
N TRP A 92 -6.78 4.28 -6.18
CA TRP A 92 -7.86 4.47 -5.21
C TRP A 92 -9.24 4.42 -5.86
N LEU A 93 -9.44 5.19 -6.94
CA LEU A 93 -10.72 5.22 -7.65
C LEU A 93 -11.09 3.85 -8.23
N LYS A 94 -10.14 3.10 -8.78
CA LYS A 94 -10.36 1.72 -9.24
C LYS A 94 -10.78 0.79 -8.12
N TYR A 95 -10.14 0.92 -6.95
CA TYR A 95 -10.50 0.16 -5.77
C TYR A 95 -11.95 0.47 -5.32
N LEU A 96 -12.28 1.75 -5.18
CA LEU A 96 -13.62 2.21 -4.77
C LEU A 96 -14.72 1.83 -5.77
N ALA A 97 -14.40 1.83 -7.07
CA ALA A 97 -15.30 1.39 -8.12
C ALA A 97 -15.48 -0.15 -8.17
N GLY A 98 -14.79 -0.91 -7.32
CA GLY A 98 -14.84 -2.38 -7.30
C GLY A 98 -14.09 -3.06 -8.45
N ALA A 99 -13.40 -2.31 -9.31
CA ALA A 99 -12.68 -2.84 -10.47
C ALA A 99 -11.53 -3.78 -10.08
N ARG A 100 -11.01 -3.68 -8.84
CA ARG A 100 -10.00 -4.61 -8.31
C ARG A 100 -10.57 -5.89 -7.69
N ARG A 101 -11.86 -5.94 -7.32
CA ARG A 101 -12.49 -7.16 -6.75
C ARG A 101 -12.61 -8.30 -7.75
N ALA A 102 -12.73 -8.00 -9.05
CA ALA A 102 -12.83 -9.03 -10.10
C ALA A 102 -11.64 -9.99 -10.15
N LYS A 103 -10.45 -9.59 -9.66
CA LYS A 103 -9.26 -10.45 -9.60
C LYS A 103 -9.22 -11.34 -8.35
N LEU A 104 -9.90 -10.95 -7.27
CA LEU A 104 -10.00 -11.72 -6.02
C LEU A 104 -11.10 -12.78 -6.11
N ASP A 105 -12.23 -12.46 -6.76
CA ASP A 105 -13.35 -13.40 -6.93
C ASP A 105 -13.13 -14.40 -8.08
N GLY A 106 -12.16 -14.14 -8.96
CA GLY A 106 -11.79 -15.01 -10.08
C GLY A 106 -10.77 -16.11 -9.75
N ALA A 107 -10.21 -16.12 -8.53
CA ALA A 107 -9.24 -17.12 -8.08
C ALA A 107 -9.88 -18.33 -7.36
N ASN A 108 -11.21 -18.37 -7.27
CA ASN A 108 -12.01 -19.43 -6.63
C ASN A 108 -12.97 -20.15 -7.60
N LYS A 109 -12.60 -20.25 -8.88
CA LYS A 109 -13.29 -21.13 -9.84
C LYS A 109 -12.34 -22.17 -10.41
#